data_AF-Q46NG7-F1
#
_entry.id   AF-Q46NG7-F1
#
_cell.length_a   1.000
_cell.length_b   1.000
_cell.length_c   1.000
_cell.angle_alpha   90.00
_cell.angle_beta   90.00
_cell.angle_gamma   90.00
#
_symmetry.space_group_name_H-M   'P 1'
#
loop_
_entity.id
_entity.type
_entity.pdbx_description
1 polymer ?
#
loop_
_entity_poly.entity_id
_entity_poly.type
_entity_poly.pdbx_seq_one_letter_code
_entity_poly.pdbx_strand_id
1 'polypeptide(L)'
;MTKARRLRLTTAAMGPELSEAEYVNQALEQFKAFSLIPGIVGPYIAESLVWQDVRYYYVHARDYIGQRRLIEVFVVTDQRKLEAVLAFQYPLPFRELFPDDFSLLHSDDPWAEPTQVQERA
;
A
#
# COMPACT_ATOMS: atom_id res chain seq x y z
N MET A 1 20.61 12.63 -39.47
CA MET A 1 21.27 12.13 -38.24
C MET A 1 20.87 13.01 -37.06
N THR A 2 19.81 12.64 -36.35
CA THR A 2 19.29 13.42 -35.23
C THR A 2 20.02 12.98 -33.97
N LYS A 3 20.83 13.86 -33.35
CA LYS A 3 21.51 13.56 -32.08
C LYS A 3 20.46 13.49 -30.98
N ALA A 4 20.24 12.29 -30.44
CA ALA A 4 19.44 12.11 -29.23
C ALA A 4 20.12 12.82 -28.05
N ARG A 5 19.51 13.90 -27.59
CA ARG A 5 19.90 14.61 -26.36
C ARG A 5 19.49 13.70 -25.20
N ARG A 6 20.44 12.93 -24.64
CA ARG A 6 20.25 12.30 -23.33
C ARG A 6 20.01 13.43 -22.33
N LEU A 7 18.77 13.60 -21.87
CA LEU A 7 18.50 14.41 -20.70
C LEU A 7 19.30 13.80 -19.55
N ARG A 8 20.35 14.49 -19.10
CA ARG A 8 20.90 14.25 -17.77
C ARG A 8 19.83 14.75 -16.80
N LEU A 9 19.07 13.83 -16.21
CA LEU A 9 18.31 14.13 -15.00
C LEU A 9 19.30 14.66 -13.98
N THR A 10 19.19 15.96 -13.69
CA THR A 10 19.98 16.62 -12.67
C THR A 10 19.55 16.07 -11.32
N THR A 11 20.53 15.80 -10.45
CA THR A 11 20.37 15.34 -9.06
C THR A 11 19.38 16.20 -8.24
N ALA A 12 19.10 17.43 -8.70
CA ALA A 12 18.16 18.39 -8.11
C ALA A 12 16.68 17.94 -8.11
N ALA A 13 16.30 16.89 -8.85
CA ALA A 13 14.93 16.36 -8.86
C ALA A 13 14.72 15.16 -7.91
N MET A 14 15.79 14.63 -7.32
CA MET A 14 15.72 13.48 -6.41
C MET A 14 15.43 13.95 -4.98
N GLY A 15 14.49 13.30 -4.31
CA GLY A 15 14.27 13.47 -2.87
C GLY A 15 15.49 13.03 -2.05
N PRO A 16 15.54 13.37 -0.76
CA PRO A 16 16.57 12.84 0.13
C PRO A 16 16.49 11.31 0.18
N GLU A 17 17.64 10.67 0.35
CA GLU A 17 17.67 9.26 0.70
C GLU A 17 17.32 9.13 2.18
N LEU A 18 16.25 8.41 2.47
CA LEU A 18 15.78 8.18 3.83
C LEU A 18 16.11 6.74 4.25
N SER A 19 16.29 6.55 5.54
CA SER A 19 16.33 5.22 6.14
C SER A 19 14.97 4.52 6.03
N GLU A 20 14.97 3.20 6.23
CA GLU A 20 13.73 2.43 6.25
C GLU A 20 12.72 2.96 7.28
N ALA A 21 13.18 3.27 8.50
CA ALA A 21 12.32 3.79 9.56
C ALA A 21 11.70 5.15 9.21
N GLU A 22 12.45 6.00 8.50
CA GLU A 22 11.95 7.29 8.02
C GLU A 22 10.90 7.12 6.92
N TYR A 23 11.08 6.18 5.99
CA TYR A 23 10.05 5.87 4.99
C TYR A 23 8.80 5.25 5.61
N VAL A 24 8.94 4.39 6.62
CA VAL A 24 7.79 3.87 7.40
C VAL A 24 7.02 5.01 8.06
N ASN A 25 7.72 5.94 8.72
CA ASN A 25 7.08 7.11 9.34
C ASN A 25 6.43 8.01 8.28
N GLN A 26 7.10 8.23 7.15
CA GLN A 26 6.56 9.03 6.06
C GLN A 26 5.28 8.41 5.46
N ALA A 27 5.22 7.08 5.31
CA ALA A 27 4.02 6.37 4.85
C ALA A 27 2.83 6.62 5.80
N LEU A 28 3.08 6.54 7.11
CA LEU A 28 2.08 6.78 8.13
C LEU A 28 1.57 8.23 8.09
N GLU A 29 2.47 9.20 7.98
CA GLU A 29 2.10 10.63 7.94
C GLU A 29 1.38 11.01 6.64
N GLN A 30 1.82 10.49 5.49
CA GLN A 30 1.11 10.68 4.22
C GLN A 30 -0.31 10.14 4.29
N PHE A 31 -0.50 8.93 4.84
CA PHE A 31 -1.82 8.35 5.02
C PHE A 31 -2.72 9.19 5.96
N LYS A 32 -2.20 9.61 7.11
CA LYS A 32 -2.96 10.38 8.12
C LYS A 32 -3.47 11.72 7.59
N ALA A 33 -2.79 12.32 6.61
CA ALA A 33 -3.17 13.61 6.05
C ALA A 33 -4.55 13.58 5.34
N PHE A 34 -5.06 12.39 4.96
CA PHE A 34 -6.22 12.28 4.08
C PHE A 34 -7.34 11.37 4.60
N SER A 35 -7.22 10.75 5.78
CA SER A 35 -7.98 9.53 6.08
C SER A 35 -8.89 9.57 7.30
N LEU A 36 -10.19 9.40 7.05
CA LEU A 36 -11.21 8.90 7.96
C LEU A 36 -11.87 7.70 7.28
N ILE A 37 -11.53 6.48 7.69
CA ILE A 37 -12.08 5.25 7.10
C ILE A 37 -13.19 4.72 8.02
N PRO A 38 -14.47 4.73 7.59
CA PRO A 38 -15.54 4.10 8.35
C PRO A 38 -15.24 2.63 8.60
N GLY A 39 -15.50 2.14 9.80
CA GLY A 39 -15.20 0.74 10.13
C GLY A 39 -13.83 0.52 10.77
N ILE A 40 -12.90 1.49 10.67
CA ILE A 40 -11.53 1.36 11.18
C ILE A 40 -11.35 2.11 12.50
N VAL A 41 -10.79 1.44 13.51
CA VAL A 41 -10.68 1.94 14.89
C VAL A 41 -9.33 2.59 15.17
N GLY A 42 -8.31 2.20 14.40
CA GLY A 42 -6.93 2.51 14.71
C GLY A 42 -6.40 1.70 15.92
N PRO A 43 -5.13 1.91 16.32
CA PRO A 43 -4.18 2.84 15.71
C PRO A 43 -3.81 2.42 14.28
N TYR A 44 -3.47 3.40 13.46
CA TYR A 44 -2.82 3.15 12.18
C TYR A 44 -1.35 2.83 12.43
N ILE A 45 -0.87 1.76 11.81
CA ILE A 45 0.49 1.26 11.94
C ILE A 45 1.09 1.17 10.54
N ALA A 46 2.30 1.68 10.37
CA ALA A 46 3.07 1.48 9.15
C ALA A 46 4.18 0.45 9.37
N GLU A 47 4.42 -0.39 8.36
CA GLU A 47 5.46 -1.41 8.34
C GLU A 47 6.08 -1.48 6.94
N SER A 48 7.13 -2.28 6.77
CA SER A 48 7.75 -2.54 5.47
C SER A 48 7.80 -4.04 5.16
N LEU A 49 7.84 -4.38 3.88
CA LEU A 49 8.11 -5.73 3.42
C LEU A 49 8.95 -5.70 2.14
N VAL A 50 9.78 -6.72 1.92
CA VAL A 50 10.58 -6.86 0.70
C VAL A 50 10.02 -8.00 -0.14
N TRP A 51 9.80 -7.73 -1.42
CA TRP A 51 9.34 -8.71 -2.39
C TRP A 51 9.98 -8.44 -3.75
N GLN A 52 10.58 -9.49 -4.34
CA GLN A 52 11.29 -9.41 -5.64
C GLN A 52 12.30 -8.24 -5.69
N ASP A 53 13.11 -8.11 -4.63
CA ASP A 53 14.11 -7.04 -4.46
C ASP A 53 13.53 -5.60 -4.40
N VAL A 54 12.21 -5.46 -4.35
CA VAL A 54 11.51 -4.19 -4.16
C VAL A 54 11.01 -4.10 -2.72
N ARG A 55 11.25 -2.97 -2.08
CA ARG A 55 10.72 -2.68 -0.74
C ARG A 55 9.41 -1.90 -0.85
N TYR A 56 8.40 -2.43 -0.19
CA TYR A 56 7.10 -1.79 -0.05
C TYR A 56 6.92 -1.34 1.39
N TYR A 57 6.23 -0.22 1.56
CA TYR A 57 5.82 0.32 2.85
C TYR A 57 4.31 0.29 2.88
N TYR A 58 3.69 -0.09 3.98
CA TYR A 58 2.24 -0.23 4.00
C TYR A 58 1.67 0.20 5.33
N VAL A 59 0.44 0.70 5.28
CA VAL A 59 -0.33 1.10 6.45
C VAL A 59 -1.45 0.09 6.65
N HIS A 60 -1.62 -0.33 7.89
CA HIS A 60 -2.72 -1.18 8.33
C HIS A 60 -3.29 -0.69 9.66
N ALA A 61 -4.49 -1.14 9.98
CA ALA A 61 -5.12 -0.91 11.27
C ALA A 61 -6.04 -2.08 11.62
N ARG A 62 -6.81 -1.93 12.69
CA ARG A 62 -7.89 -2.86 13.04
C ARG A 62 -9.26 -2.26 12.77
N ASP A 63 -10.18 -3.11 12.34
CA ASP A 63 -11.60 -2.78 12.30
C ASP A 63 -12.30 -3.01 13.65
N TYR A 64 -13.62 -2.76 13.71
CA TYR A 64 -14.41 -2.91 14.93
C TYR A 64 -14.48 -4.34 15.49
N ILE A 65 -14.20 -5.37 14.67
CA ILE A 65 -14.15 -6.77 15.12
C ILE A 65 -12.72 -7.20 15.46
N GLY A 66 -11.76 -6.28 15.38
CA GLY A 66 -10.36 -6.51 15.74
C GLY A 66 -9.54 -7.15 14.62
N GLN A 67 -10.09 -7.29 13.41
CA GLN A 67 -9.39 -7.85 12.27
C GLN A 67 -8.39 -6.83 11.69
N ARG A 68 -7.19 -7.29 11.31
CA ARG A 68 -6.21 -6.45 10.63
C ARG A 68 -6.69 -6.14 9.21
N ARG A 69 -6.67 -4.86 8.85
CA ARG A 69 -7.10 -4.35 7.55
C ARG A 69 -5.95 -3.64 6.85
N LEU A 70 -5.66 -4.05 5.61
CA LEU A 70 -4.73 -3.34 4.74
C LEU A 70 -5.40 -2.05 4.26
N ILE A 71 -4.67 -0.93 4.36
CA ILE A 71 -5.22 0.37 4.01
C ILE A 71 -4.55 0.92 2.75
N GLU A 72 -3.23 1.08 2.78
CA GLU A 72 -2.47 1.72 1.69
C GLU A 72 -1.10 1.05 1.57
N VAL A 73 -0.59 0.92 0.36
CA VAL A 73 0.75 0.42 0.06
C VAL A 73 1.49 1.46 -0.75
N PHE A 74 2.77 1.62 -0.45
CA PHE A 74 3.67 2.57 -1.07
C PHE A 74 4.94 1.88 -1.57
N VAL A 75 5.56 2.51 -2.56
CA VAL A 75 6.89 2.16 -3.07
C VAL A 75 7.74 3.42 -3.16
N VAL A 76 9.05 3.27 -3.03
CA VAL A 76 9.99 4.37 -3.28
C VAL A 76 10.38 4.36 -4.75
N THR A 77 10.13 5.45 -5.45
CA THR A 77 10.51 5.60 -6.86
C THR A 77 12.00 5.87 -7.03
N ASP A 78 12.49 5.78 -8.26
CA ASP A 78 13.87 6.18 -8.62
C ASP A 78 14.21 7.62 -8.21
N GLN A 79 13.19 8.47 -8.03
CA GLN A 79 13.34 9.84 -7.53
C GLN A 79 13.40 9.92 -6.00
N ARG A 80 13.50 8.80 -5.28
CA ARG A 80 13.50 8.70 -3.81
C ARG A 80 12.23 9.25 -3.15
N LYS A 81 11.12 9.21 -3.86
CA LYS A 81 9.81 9.65 -3.36
C LYS A 81 8.96 8.44 -3.02
N LEU A 82 8.27 8.53 -1.90
CA LEU A 82 7.27 7.56 -1.51
C LEU A 82 5.98 7.84 -2.30
N GLU A 83 5.54 6.87 -3.09
CA GLU A 83 4.34 6.95 -3.93
C GLU A 83 3.40 5.78 -3.65
N ALA A 84 2.10 6.06 -3.63
CA ALA A 84 1.07 5.04 -3.45
C ALA A 84 1.04 4.08 -4.64
N VAL A 85 0.95 2.79 -4.36
CA VAL A 85 0.81 1.72 -5.34
C VAL A 85 -0.66 1.58 -5.67
N LEU A 86 -1.00 1.35 -6.94
CA LEU A 86 -2.38 1.07 -7.31
C LEU A 86 -2.80 -0.29 -6.72
N ALA A 87 -4.01 -0.39 -6.17
CA ALA A 87 -4.44 -1.57 -5.42
C ALA A 87 -4.33 -2.91 -6.20
N PHE A 88 -4.60 -2.90 -7.52
CA PHE A 88 -4.46 -4.06 -8.39
C PHE A 88 -2.99 -4.45 -8.69
N GLN A 89 -2.03 -3.63 -8.26
CA GLN A 89 -0.59 -3.85 -8.37
C GLN A 89 0.04 -4.22 -7.02
N TYR A 90 -0.77 -4.42 -5.97
CA TYR A 90 -0.25 -4.82 -4.68
C TYR A 90 0.51 -6.16 -4.80
N PRO A 91 1.71 -6.25 -4.19
CA PRO A 91 2.54 -7.44 -4.31
C PRO A 91 1.90 -8.65 -3.63
N LEU A 92 2.14 -9.84 -4.19
CA LEU A 92 1.50 -11.10 -3.77
C LEU A 92 1.60 -11.43 -2.27
N PRO A 93 2.68 -11.09 -1.52
CA PRO A 93 2.73 -11.36 -0.08
C PRO A 93 1.59 -10.72 0.72
N PHE A 94 0.95 -9.66 0.22
CA PHE A 94 -0.22 -9.09 0.89
C PHE A 94 -1.43 -10.03 0.88
N ARG A 95 -1.49 -11.01 -0.02
CA ARG A 95 -2.49 -12.07 0.02
C ARG A 95 -2.40 -12.91 1.28
N GLU A 96 -1.20 -13.13 1.81
CA GLU A 96 -0.99 -13.89 3.04
C GLU A 96 -1.17 -13.01 4.28
N LEU A 97 -0.74 -11.75 4.22
CA LEU A 97 -0.82 -10.81 5.34
C LEU A 97 -2.24 -10.26 5.56
N PHE A 98 -3.00 -10.05 4.48
CA PHE A 98 -4.34 -9.44 4.48
C PHE A 98 -5.24 -10.13 3.44
N PRO A 99 -5.55 -11.43 3.63
CA PRO A 99 -6.26 -12.24 2.64
C PRO A 99 -7.61 -11.67 2.23
N ASP A 100 -8.37 -11.12 3.18
CA ASP A 100 -9.73 -10.63 2.93
C ASP A 100 -9.71 -9.34 2.11
N ASP A 101 -8.81 -8.40 2.46
CA ASP A 101 -8.65 -7.17 1.69
C ASP A 101 -8.06 -7.44 0.30
N PHE A 102 -7.05 -8.31 0.21
CA PHE A 102 -6.42 -8.65 -1.06
C PHE A 102 -7.40 -9.33 -2.01
N SER A 103 -8.24 -10.24 -1.50
CA SER A 103 -9.25 -10.93 -2.31
C SER A 103 -10.33 -9.97 -2.80
N LEU A 104 -10.77 -9.01 -1.96
CA LEU A 104 -11.74 -7.99 -2.35
C LEU A 104 -11.21 -7.10 -3.49
N LEU A 105 -9.95 -6.66 -3.39
CA LEU A 105 -9.30 -5.81 -4.40
C LEU A 105 -9.11 -6.49 -5.76
N HIS A 106 -9.13 -7.83 -5.79
CA HIS A 106 -8.97 -8.64 -6.99
C HIS A 106 -10.25 -9.40 -7.36
N SER A 107 -11.39 -9.07 -6.75
CA SER A 107 -12.70 -9.64 -7.11
C SER A 107 -13.20 -9.05 -8.42
N ASP A 108 -13.76 -9.89 -9.30
CA ASP A 108 -14.44 -9.44 -10.52
C ASP A 108 -15.70 -8.62 -10.20
N ASP A 109 -16.29 -8.84 -9.03
CA ASP A 109 -17.38 -8.03 -8.47
C ASP A 109 -17.07 -7.70 -6.99
N PRO A 110 -16.40 -6.58 -6.71
CA PRO A 110 -16.04 -6.18 -5.35
C PRO A 110 -17.25 -5.66 -4.54
N TRP A 111 -18.41 -5.51 -5.18
CA TRP A 111 -19.65 -5.06 -4.54
C TRP A 111 -20.65 -6.19 -4.34
N ALA A 112 -20.31 -7.42 -4.76
CA ALA A 112 -21.13 -8.59 -4.52
C ALA A 112 -21.28 -8.83 -3.02
N GLU A 113 -22.53 -8.90 -2.56
CA GLU A 113 -22.84 -9.31 -1.19
C GLU A 113 -22.28 -10.73 -0.95
N PRO A 114 -21.61 -11.00 0.18
CA PRO A 114 -21.15 -12.35 0.50
C PRO A 114 -22.36 -13.26 0.49
N THR A 115 -22.34 -14.27 -0.39
CA THR A 115 -23.44 -15.22 -0.52
C THR A 115 -23.62 -15.89 0.83
N GLN A 116 -24.68 -15.54 1.56
CA GLN A 116 -25.01 -16.21 2.80
C GLN A 116 -25.33 -17.67 2.47
N VAL A 117 -24.37 -18.55 2.72
CA VAL A 117 -24.62 -19.98 2.70
C VAL A 117 -25.48 -20.26 3.92
N GLN A 118 -26.80 -20.28 3.70
CA GLN A 118 -27.75 -20.76 4.69
C GLN A 118 -27.49 -22.25 4.89
N GLU A 119 -26.70 -22.60 5.91
CA GLU A 119 -26.67 -23.96 6.44
C GLU A 119 -28.08 -24.27 6.96
N ARG A 120 -28.86 -24.95 6.12
CA ARG A 120 -30.06 -25.66 6.55
C ARG A 120 -29.63 -27.02 7.06
N ALA A 121 -29.65 -27.20 8.38
CA ALA A 121 -29.90 -28.49 9.03
C ALA A 121 -30.63 -28.26 10.34
#